data_AF-A0A1G7N176-F1
#
_entry.id   AF-A0A1G7N176-F1
#
_cell.length_a   1.000
_cell.length_b   1.000
_cell.length_c   1.000
_cell.angle_alpha   90.00
_cell.angle_beta   90.00
_cell.angle_gamma   90.00
#
_symmetry.space_group_name_H-M   'P 1'
#
loop_
_entity.id
_entity.type
_entity.pdbx_description
1 polymer ?
#
loop_
_entity_poly.entity_id
_entity_poly.type
_entity_poly.pdbx_seq_one_letter_code
_entity_poly.pdbx_strand_id
1 'polypeptide(L)'
;MDTRFWAYLEEWRRRFPRRRKLAWREGWLENGYCADCCYCCGPQDSNEPFPMGLLPGQLRPGMAEDFYLLNADTAYMDARGCRACTAHGCRLPRPQRPVACGLFPLVLNAGGMYVYRTCPAVLFTPLNELAELGRQAARWLQGFPRRDLEHIALNLPEAVLAERYISLSLPVCPADAGAAAAVSGAAAQAHEGPALPPRASLPSDKA
;
A
#
# COMPACT_ATOMS: atom_id res chain seq x y z
N MET A 1 -18.44 -5.20 -19.08
CA MET A 1 -17.59 -4.02 -18.79
C MET A 1 -18.42 -3.06 -17.98
N ASP A 2 -17.97 -2.74 -16.77
CA ASP A 2 -18.80 -2.20 -15.70
C ASP A 2 -19.21 -0.74 -15.97
N THR A 3 -20.50 -0.48 -16.13
CA THR A 3 -21.09 0.85 -16.38
C THR A 3 -20.74 1.85 -15.28
N ARG A 4 -20.47 1.35 -14.06
CA ARG A 4 -20.05 2.16 -12.91
C ARG A 4 -18.65 2.76 -13.08
N PHE A 5 -17.70 2.02 -13.66
CA PHE A 5 -16.35 2.54 -13.89
C PHE A 5 -16.35 3.68 -14.90
N TRP A 6 -17.11 3.55 -15.99
CA TRP A 6 -17.20 4.58 -17.01
C TRP A 6 -17.88 5.84 -16.49
N ALA A 7 -18.97 5.72 -15.74
CA ALA A 7 -19.61 6.85 -15.06
C ALA A 7 -18.65 7.55 -14.08
N TYR A 8 -17.88 6.79 -13.31
CA TYR A 8 -16.84 7.33 -12.41
C TYR A 8 -15.75 8.09 -13.17
N LEU A 9 -15.25 7.52 -14.27
CA LEU A 9 -14.23 8.17 -15.09
C LEU A 9 -14.75 9.44 -15.77
N GLU A 10 -15.99 9.44 -16.25
CA GLU A 10 -16.64 10.60 -16.85
C GLU A 10 -16.83 11.75 -15.86
N GLU A 11 -17.23 11.45 -14.62
CA GLU A 11 -17.33 12.45 -13.56
C GLU A 11 -15.98 13.16 -13.34
N TRP A 12 -14.90 12.39 -13.27
CA TRP A 12 -13.57 12.96 -13.12
C TRP A 12 -13.08 13.71 -14.35
N ARG A 13 -13.44 13.28 -15.56
CA ARG A 13 -13.10 14.00 -16.80
C ARG A 13 -13.82 15.35 -16.86
N ARG A 14 -15.07 15.41 -16.40
CA ARG A 14 -15.85 16.66 -16.29
C ARG A 14 -15.21 17.62 -15.29
N ARG A 15 -14.75 17.12 -14.15
CA ARG A 15 -14.10 17.92 -13.10
C ARG A 15 -12.66 18.31 -13.45
N PHE A 16 -11.96 17.46 -14.19
CA PHE A 16 -10.56 17.64 -14.59
C PHE A 16 -10.40 17.51 -16.11
N PRO A 17 -10.88 18.51 -16.88
CA PRO A 17 -10.82 18.46 -18.35
C PRO A 17 -9.38 18.55 -18.89
N ARG A 18 -8.43 18.93 -18.06
CA ARG A 18 -6.99 18.98 -18.38
C ARG A 18 -6.20 18.22 -17.32
N ARG A 19 -5.17 17.51 -17.78
CA ARG A 19 -4.20 16.86 -16.89
C ARG A 19 -3.56 17.91 -15.98
N ARG A 20 -3.47 17.59 -14.68
CA ARG A 20 -2.80 18.41 -13.68
C ARG A 20 -1.44 17.81 -13.36
N LYS A 21 -0.52 18.67 -12.96
CA LYS A 21 0.85 18.24 -12.68
C LYS A 21 0.91 17.46 -11.37
N LEU A 22 1.68 16.39 -11.39
CA LEU A 22 2.21 15.73 -10.20
C LEU A 22 3.70 16.06 -10.11
N ALA A 23 4.20 16.37 -8.92
CA ALA A 23 5.63 16.63 -8.71
C ALA A 23 6.07 16.17 -7.33
N TRP A 24 7.21 15.47 -7.26
CA TRP A 24 7.83 15.17 -5.99
C TRP A 24 8.60 16.40 -5.48
N ARG A 25 8.48 16.68 -4.19
CA ARG A 25 9.03 17.86 -3.51
C ARG A 25 9.55 17.43 -2.15
N GLU A 26 10.82 17.02 -2.06
CA GLU A 26 11.55 16.84 -0.79
C GLU A 26 10.73 16.18 0.33
N GLY A 27 10.10 15.04 0.03
CA GLY A 27 9.30 14.29 1.01
C GLY A 27 7.79 14.44 0.90
N TRP A 28 7.28 15.18 -0.08
CA TRP A 28 5.85 15.15 -0.41
C TRP A 28 5.59 15.14 -1.91
N LEU A 29 4.48 14.51 -2.27
CA LEU A 29 3.92 14.52 -3.61
C LEU A 29 2.96 15.71 -3.74
N GLU A 30 3.36 16.66 -4.56
CA GLU A 30 2.50 17.72 -5.05
C GLU A 30 1.50 17.15 -6.03
N ASN A 31 0.26 17.02 -5.55
CA ASN A 31 -0.85 16.49 -6.32
C ASN A 31 -1.85 17.59 -6.64
N GLY A 32 -1.78 18.13 -7.86
CA GLY A 32 -2.65 19.21 -8.32
C GLY A 32 -4.14 18.85 -8.37
N TYR A 33 -4.50 17.57 -8.23
CA TYR A 33 -5.89 17.13 -8.15
C TYR A 33 -6.48 17.29 -6.74
N CYS A 34 -5.68 17.18 -5.68
CA CYS A 34 -6.19 17.06 -4.31
C CYS A 34 -7.06 18.23 -3.84
N ALA A 35 -6.73 19.46 -4.24
CA ALA A 35 -7.47 20.66 -3.83
C ALA A 35 -8.93 20.62 -4.30
N ASP A 36 -9.17 20.03 -5.46
CA ASP A 36 -10.47 20.01 -6.09
C ASP A 36 -11.09 18.62 -6.10
N CYS A 37 -10.33 17.52 -5.99
CA CYS A 37 -10.94 16.19 -6.02
C CYS A 37 -11.57 15.85 -4.68
N CYS A 38 -11.03 16.41 -3.58
CA CYS A 38 -11.49 16.11 -2.23
C CYS A 38 -11.51 14.59 -1.95
N TYR A 39 -10.75 13.79 -2.70
CA TYR A 39 -10.86 12.34 -2.69
C TYR A 39 -10.04 11.70 -1.56
N CYS A 40 -8.89 12.26 -1.18
CA CYS A 40 -8.15 11.83 0.01
C CYS A 40 -8.39 12.73 1.23
N CYS A 41 -8.96 13.91 0.99
CA CYS A 41 -9.07 14.99 1.96
C CYS A 41 -10.48 15.58 2.00
N GLY A 42 -11.50 14.96 1.45
CA GLY A 42 -12.89 15.45 1.53
C GLY A 42 -13.82 14.44 2.14
N PRO A 43 -15.14 14.72 2.14
CA PRO A 43 -16.15 13.76 2.56
C PRO A 43 -15.94 12.50 1.71
N GLN A 44 -15.57 11.42 2.38
CA GLN A 44 -15.57 10.12 1.74
C GLN A 44 -17.04 9.69 1.67
N ASP A 45 -17.54 9.39 0.48
CA ASP A 45 -18.84 8.73 0.29
C ASP A 45 -18.84 7.30 0.87
N SER A 46 -17.66 6.84 1.28
CA SER A 46 -17.43 5.61 2.05
C SER A 46 -17.34 5.90 3.54
N ASN A 47 -17.99 5.05 4.35
CA ASN A 47 -17.77 5.01 5.79
C ASN A 47 -16.39 4.41 6.16
N GLU A 48 -15.67 3.86 5.19
CA GLU A 48 -14.32 3.33 5.37
C GLU A 48 -13.27 4.42 5.07
N PRO A 49 -12.45 4.83 6.07
CA PRO A 49 -11.36 5.76 5.84
C PRO A 49 -10.33 5.16 4.87
N PHE A 50 -9.66 6.02 4.10
CA PHE A 50 -8.51 5.57 3.32
C PHE A 50 -7.41 5.12 4.30
N PRO A 51 -6.90 3.88 4.20
CA PRO A 51 -5.96 3.35 5.16
C PRO A 51 -4.66 4.16 5.07
N MET A 52 -4.28 4.79 6.19
CA MET A 52 -3.07 5.59 6.28
C MET A 52 -2.37 5.31 7.61
N GLY A 53 -1.32 4.50 7.56
CA GLY A 53 -0.46 4.29 8.71
C GLY A 53 0.29 5.56 9.07
N LEU A 54 0.46 5.81 10.37
CA LEU A 54 1.16 6.96 10.92
C LEU A 54 2.50 6.53 11.50
N LEU A 55 3.49 7.42 11.41
CA LEU A 55 4.76 7.19 12.08
C LEU A 55 4.56 7.16 13.61
N PRO A 56 5.37 6.40 14.36
CA PRO A 56 5.32 6.40 15.82
C PRO A 56 5.41 7.80 16.45
N GLY A 57 6.27 8.67 15.91
CA GLY A 57 6.38 10.07 16.36
C GLY A 57 5.16 10.95 16.03
N GLN A 58 4.28 10.48 15.15
CA GLN A 58 2.98 11.11 14.83
C GLN A 58 1.86 10.58 15.72
N LEU A 59 2.10 9.51 16.49
CA LEU A 59 1.18 8.94 17.46
C LEU A 59 1.34 9.64 18.83
N ARG A 60 0.22 9.97 19.48
CA ARG A 60 0.19 10.49 20.86
C ARG A 60 -0.47 9.46 21.78
N PRO A 61 -0.11 9.38 23.07
CA PRO A 61 -0.82 8.54 24.04
C PRO A 61 -2.33 8.84 24.01
N GLY A 62 -3.17 7.81 23.99
CA GLY A 62 -4.64 7.95 23.90
C GLY A 62 -5.21 7.95 22.48
N MET A 63 -4.39 8.08 21.42
CA MET A 63 -4.86 8.21 20.01
C MET A 63 -5.69 7.03 19.46
N ALA A 64 -5.61 5.84 20.06
CA ALA A 64 -6.48 4.71 19.69
C ALA A 64 -7.95 4.92 20.13
N GLU A 65 -8.16 5.76 21.14
CA GLU A 65 -9.46 6.08 21.74
C GLU A 65 -9.86 7.55 21.48
N ASP A 66 -8.88 8.43 21.23
CA ASP A 66 -9.03 9.85 20.94
C ASP A 66 -9.12 10.11 19.44
N PHE A 67 -10.34 10.45 18.99
CA PHE A 67 -10.58 11.08 17.71
C PHE A 67 -9.80 12.41 17.65
N TYR A 68 -8.77 12.50 16.80
CA TYR A 68 -8.16 13.79 16.54
C TYR A 68 -9.09 14.65 15.68
N LEU A 69 -9.91 15.47 16.34
CA LEU A 69 -10.34 16.74 15.79
C LEU A 69 -9.09 17.60 15.62
N LEU A 70 -8.48 17.57 14.43
CA LEU A 70 -7.47 18.57 14.07
C LEU A 70 -8.09 19.99 14.15
N ASN A 71 -9.40 20.05 13.90
CA ASN A 71 -10.41 21.09 14.17
C ASN A 71 -11.74 20.53 13.60
N ALA A 72 -12.91 20.83 14.20
CA ALA A 72 -14.26 20.49 13.68
C ALA A 72 -14.47 20.87 12.19
N ASP A 73 -13.71 21.84 11.71
CA ASP A 73 -13.74 22.37 10.35
C ASP A 73 -12.64 21.79 9.43
N THR A 74 -11.95 20.69 9.80
CA THR A 74 -10.79 20.21 9.01
C THR A 74 -10.78 18.70 8.73
N ALA A 75 -10.27 17.88 9.64
CA ALA A 75 -10.21 16.44 9.47
C ALA A 75 -10.14 15.68 10.80
N TYR A 76 -10.69 14.47 10.78
CA TYR A 76 -10.50 13.43 11.77
C TYR A 76 -9.37 12.50 11.36
N MET A 77 -8.53 12.14 12.31
CA MET A 77 -7.54 11.08 12.16
C MET A 77 -7.63 10.13 13.34
N ASP A 78 -7.72 8.84 13.07
CA ASP A 78 -7.56 7.80 14.07
C ASP A 78 -6.56 6.74 13.55
N ALA A 79 -6.34 5.68 14.33
CA ALA A 79 -5.43 4.60 13.94
C ALA A 79 -5.82 3.88 12.62
N ARG A 80 -7.03 4.11 12.09
CA ARG A 80 -7.55 3.53 10.84
C ARG A 80 -7.31 4.43 9.62
N GLY A 81 -7.03 5.73 9.80
CA GLY A 81 -6.69 6.66 8.72
C GLY A 81 -7.21 8.09 8.90
N CYS A 82 -7.08 8.93 7.85
CA CYS A 82 -7.60 10.31 7.85
C CYS A 82 -8.94 10.39 7.10
N ARG A 83 -9.90 11.13 7.66
CA ARG A 83 -11.17 11.52 7.04
C ARG A 83 -11.34 13.03 7.20
N ALA A 84 -11.62 13.77 6.13
CA ALA A 84 -11.91 15.19 6.30
C ALA A 84 -13.35 15.44 6.79
N CYS A 85 -13.52 16.48 7.61
CA CYS A 85 -14.82 16.87 8.19
C CYS A 85 -15.57 17.88 7.32
N THR A 86 -14.93 18.44 6.29
CA THR A 86 -15.52 19.49 5.44
C THR A 86 -15.46 19.11 3.98
N ALA A 87 -16.31 19.78 3.19
CA ALA A 87 -16.33 19.67 1.73
C ALA A 87 -15.01 20.08 1.04
N HIS A 88 -14.06 20.66 1.78
CA HIS A 88 -12.90 21.32 1.21
C HIS A 88 -11.56 20.63 1.45
N GLY A 89 -11.42 19.68 2.36
CA GLY A 89 -10.07 19.33 2.77
C GLY A 89 -9.85 19.02 4.23
N CYS A 90 -8.95 18.07 4.50
CA CYS A 90 -7.95 18.25 5.55
C CYS A 90 -7.08 19.48 5.19
N ARG A 91 -7.49 20.66 5.67
CA ARG A 91 -6.80 21.94 5.43
C ARG A 91 -5.54 22.13 6.30
N LEU A 92 -4.99 21.04 6.85
CA LEU A 92 -3.78 21.11 7.66
C LEU A 92 -2.61 21.75 6.91
N PRO A 93 -1.82 22.61 7.56
CA PRO A 93 -0.51 23.03 7.05
C PRO A 93 0.39 21.81 6.80
N ARG A 94 1.24 21.89 5.77
CA ARG A 94 2.11 20.77 5.35
C ARG A 94 2.94 20.15 6.48
N PRO A 95 3.59 20.91 7.38
CA PRO A 95 4.38 20.34 8.48
C PRO A 95 3.57 19.49 9.47
N GLN A 96 2.24 19.68 9.50
CA GLN A 96 1.33 18.99 10.40
C GLN A 96 0.67 17.78 9.73
N ARG A 97 0.89 17.57 8.43
CA ARG A 97 0.27 16.46 7.71
C ARG A 97 1.01 15.15 7.98
N PRO A 98 0.29 14.03 8.07
CA PRO A 98 0.87 12.70 8.08
C PRO A 98 1.78 12.46 6.87
N VAL A 99 2.79 11.62 7.05
CA VAL A 99 3.66 11.21 5.94
C VAL A 99 2.84 10.51 4.84
N ALA A 100 1.88 9.66 5.22
CA ALA A 100 0.97 9.02 4.27
C ALA A 100 0.18 10.03 3.41
N CYS A 101 -0.29 11.14 4.00
CA CYS A 101 -0.95 12.22 3.26
C CYS A 101 0.02 12.96 2.31
N GLY A 102 1.30 12.97 2.64
CA GLY A 102 2.37 13.47 1.78
C GLY A 102 2.65 12.56 0.58
N LEU A 103 2.40 11.25 0.70
CA LEU A 103 2.69 10.27 -0.35
C LEU A 103 1.53 10.08 -1.34
N PHE A 104 0.29 10.21 -0.86
CA PHE A 104 -0.92 9.86 -1.64
C PHE A 104 -0.95 10.48 -3.06
N PRO A 105 -1.22 9.69 -4.12
CA PRO A 105 -1.82 8.36 -4.11
C PRO A 105 -0.81 7.20 -4.06
N LEU A 106 0.47 7.48 -3.84
CA LEU A 106 1.48 6.45 -3.60
C LEU A 106 1.27 5.88 -2.19
N VAL A 107 1.35 4.55 -2.08
CA VAL A 107 1.28 3.84 -0.80
C VAL A 107 2.38 2.81 -0.68
N LEU A 108 2.84 2.58 0.55
CA LEU A 108 3.74 1.51 0.90
C LEU A 108 2.92 0.30 1.36
N ASN A 109 3.17 -0.87 0.80
CA ASN A 109 2.56 -2.11 1.26
C ASN A 109 3.60 -3.23 1.33
N ALA A 110 3.81 -3.81 2.51
CA ALA A 110 4.75 -4.92 2.73
C ALA A 110 6.12 -4.69 2.06
N GLY A 111 6.66 -3.46 2.15
CA GLY A 111 7.95 -3.10 1.58
C GLY A 111 7.96 -2.74 0.09
N GLY A 112 6.83 -2.76 -0.61
CA GLY A 112 6.71 -2.37 -2.02
C GLY A 112 5.84 -1.13 -2.25
N MET A 113 6.10 -0.39 -3.34
CA MET A 113 5.30 0.78 -3.73
C MET A 113 4.12 0.42 -4.64
N TYR A 114 2.98 1.01 -4.35
CA TYR A 114 1.74 0.90 -5.11
C TYR A 114 1.11 2.27 -5.34
N VAL A 115 0.19 2.35 -6.30
CA VAL A 115 -0.71 3.51 -6.46
C VAL A 115 -2.17 3.08 -6.33
N TYR A 116 -2.99 3.95 -5.74
CA TYR A 116 -4.43 3.69 -5.60
C TYR A 116 -5.18 3.93 -6.92
N ARG A 117 -5.73 2.86 -7.51
CA ARG A 117 -6.15 2.84 -8.93
C ARG A 117 -7.26 3.84 -9.28
N THR A 118 -8.12 4.19 -8.32
CA THR A 118 -9.28 5.05 -8.56
C THR A 118 -8.96 6.53 -8.35
N CYS A 119 -7.80 6.87 -7.78
CA CYS A 119 -7.43 8.27 -7.60
C CYS A 119 -7.39 9.01 -8.96
N PRO A 120 -7.98 10.22 -9.09
CA PRO A 120 -7.93 10.98 -10.34
C PRO A 120 -6.51 11.28 -10.82
N ALA A 121 -5.57 11.46 -9.88
CA ALA A 121 -4.16 11.61 -10.19
C ALA A 121 -3.57 10.37 -10.87
N VAL A 122 -4.06 9.17 -10.52
CA VAL A 122 -3.63 7.91 -11.15
C VAL A 122 -4.35 7.70 -12.49
N LEU A 123 -5.66 8.02 -12.57
CA LEU A 123 -6.45 7.87 -13.80
C LEU A 123 -5.93 8.71 -14.96
N PHE A 124 -5.41 9.91 -14.68
CA PHE A 124 -5.02 10.88 -15.71
C PHE A 124 -3.51 11.08 -15.87
N THR A 125 -2.70 10.38 -15.07
CA THR A 125 -1.24 10.42 -15.19
C THR A 125 -0.73 9.13 -15.84
N PRO A 126 0.11 9.22 -16.89
CA PRO A 126 0.75 8.05 -17.46
C PRO A 126 1.51 7.21 -16.42
N LEU A 127 1.45 5.88 -16.54
CA LEU A 127 2.04 4.96 -15.56
C LEU A 127 3.57 5.13 -15.43
N ASN A 128 4.27 5.47 -16.52
CA ASN A 128 5.70 5.74 -16.49
C ASN A 128 6.04 7.00 -15.65
N GLU A 129 5.22 8.05 -15.70
CA GLU A 129 5.37 9.23 -14.85
C GLU A 129 5.10 8.88 -13.38
N LEU A 130 4.06 8.07 -13.10
CA LEU A 130 3.77 7.56 -11.76
C LEU A 130 4.91 6.68 -11.21
N ALA A 131 5.53 5.86 -12.06
CA ALA A 131 6.65 5.01 -11.67
C ALA A 131 7.89 5.85 -11.28
N GLU A 132 8.16 6.96 -11.98
CA GLU A 132 9.25 7.86 -11.59
C GLU A 132 8.97 8.60 -10.27
N LEU A 133 7.72 9.03 -10.06
CA LEU A 133 7.31 9.58 -8.77
C LEU A 133 7.42 8.54 -7.65
N GLY A 134 7.03 7.30 -7.93
CA GLY A 134 7.18 6.16 -7.03
C GLY A 134 8.63 5.86 -6.68
N ARG A 135 9.57 5.98 -7.64
CA ARG A 135 11.01 5.84 -7.37
C ARG A 135 11.52 6.93 -6.45
N GLN A 136 11.11 8.17 -6.66
CA GLN A 136 11.48 9.28 -5.80
C GLN A 136 10.94 9.10 -4.37
N ALA A 137 9.68 8.69 -4.24
CA ALA A 137 9.08 8.37 -2.96
C ALA A 137 9.79 7.19 -2.27
N ALA A 138 10.08 6.11 -3.00
CA ALA A 138 10.82 4.95 -2.47
C ALA A 138 12.20 5.33 -1.94
N ARG A 139 12.97 6.12 -2.70
CA ARG A 139 14.28 6.63 -2.26
C ARG A 139 14.19 7.48 -1.00
N TRP A 140 13.15 8.31 -0.90
CA TRP A 140 12.93 9.11 0.31
C TRP A 140 12.55 8.24 1.50
N LEU A 141 11.66 7.24 1.31
CA LEU A 141 11.26 6.28 2.33
C LEU A 141 12.43 5.42 2.82
N GLN A 142 13.39 5.09 1.96
CA GLN A 142 14.61 4.37 2.38
C GLN A 142 15.45 5.11 3.44
N GLY A 143 15.24 6.43 3.61
CA GLY A 143 15.85 7.19 4.70
C GLY A 143 15.20 6.99 6.07
N PHE A 144 14.06 6.30 6.14
CA PHE A 144 13.33 6.07 7.39
C PHE A 144 13.81 4.79 8.09
N PRO A 145 13.75 4.73 9.43
CA PRO A 145 13.96 3.48 10.16
C PRO A 145 12.99 2.37 9.70
N ARG A 146 13.44 1.11 9.66
CA ARG A 146 12.59 -0.04 9.27
C ARG A 146 11.29 -0.11 10.07
N ARG A 147 11.35 0.11 11.39
CA ARG A 147 10.18 0.16 12.28
C ARG A 147 9.15 1.20 11.82
N ASP A 148 9.62 2.37 11.41
CA ASP A 148 8.74 3.45 10.93
C ASP A 148 8.08 3.08 9.61
N LEU A 149 8.82 2.42 8.71
CA LEU A 149 8.30 1.88 7.46
C LEU A 149 7.24 0.79 7.69
N GLU A 150 7.46 -0.09 8.66
CA GLU A 150 6.50 -1.14 9.06
C GLU A 150 5.20 -0.52 9.61
N HIS A 151 5.29 0.59 10.34
CA HIS A 151 4.12 1.31 10.88
C HIS A 151 3.29 2.02 9.81
N ILE A 152 3.91 2.56 8.76
CA ILE A 152 3.18 3.25 7.69
C ILE A 152 2.76 2.31 6.54
N ALA A 153 3.30 1.10 6.50
CA ALA A 153 2.92 0.08 5.52
C ALA A 153 1.50 -0.40 5.75
N LEU A 154 0.71 -0.52 4.68
CA LEU A 154 -0.70 -0.89 4.79
C LEU A 154 -0.95 -2.37 5.08
N ASN A 155 0.02 -3.25 4.77
CA ASN A 155 -0.04 -4.70 4.97
C ASN A 155 -1.36 -5.35 4.51
N LEU A 156 -1.88 -4.89 3.38
CA LEU A 156 -3.14 -5.35 2.79
C LEU A 156 -2.98 -6.74 2.16
N PRO A 157 -4.03 -7.58 2.19
CA PRO A 157 -4.06 -8.85 1.46
C PRO A 157 -3.91 -8.66 -0.05
N GLU A 158 -3.32 -9.66 -0.72
CA GLU A 158 -3.09 -9.63 -2.17
C GLU A 158 -4.37 -9.40 -2.99
N ALA A 159 -5.50 -10.01 -2.58
CA ALA A 159 -6.78 -9.80 -3.23
C ALA A 159 -7.21 -8.31 -3.24
N VAL A 160 -6.98 -7.61 -2.12
CA VAL A 160 -7.28 -6.17 -1.98
C VAL A 160 -6.33 -5.35 -2.86
N LEU A 161 -5.05 -5.73 -2.92
CA LEU A 161 -4.07 -5.07 -3.78
C LEU A 161 -4.44 -5.22 -5.26
N ALA A 162 -4.75 -6.43 -5.70
CA ALA A 162 -5.14 -6.72 -7.08
C ALA A 162 -6.43 -5.99 -7.48
N GLU A 163 -7.38 -5.86 -6.55
CA GLU A 163 -8.62 -5.14 -6.80
C GLU A 163 -8.43 -3.62 -6.82
N ARG A 164 -7.69 -3.04 -5.86
CA ARG A 164 -7.77 -1.60 -5.57
C ARG A 164 -6.50 -0.81 -5.90
N TYR A 165 -5.40 -1.49 -6.21
CA TYR A 165 -4.10 -0.87 -6.36
C TYR A 165 -3.40 -1.34 -7.64
N ILE A 166 -2.40 -0.57 -8.07
CA ILE A 166 -1.49 -0.95 -9.15
C ILE A 166 -0.09 -1.03 -8.54
N SER A 167 0.55 -2.18 -8.66
CA SER A 167 1.96 -2.34 -8.25
C SER A 167 2.86 -1.53 -9.16
N LEU A 168 3.81 -0.81 -8.58
CA LEU A 168 4.87 -0.15 -9.35
C LEU A 168 6.11 -1.05 -9.52
N SER A 169 6.12 -2.25 -8.93
CA SER A 169 7.29 -3.15 -8.90
C SER A 169 8.56 -2.48 -8.34
N LEU A 170 8.39 -1.57 -7.38
CA LEU A 170 9.49 -0.86 -6.73
C LEU A 170 9.62 -1.30 -5.27
N PRO A 171 10.74 -1.92 -4.87
CA PRO A 171 11.01 -2.22 -3.48
C PRO A 171 11.48 -0.97 -2.71
N VAL A 172 11.05 -0.85 -1.47
CA VAL A 172 11.50 0.16 -0.49
C VAL A 172 12.38 -0.50 0.56
N CYS A 173 11.91 -1.62 1.12
CA CYS A 173 12.73 -2.49 1.97
C CYS A 173 13.35 -3.59 1.09
N PRO A 174 14.59 -4.01 1.34
CA PRO A 174 15.10 -5.26 0.78
C PRO A 174 14.15 -6.38 1.18
N ALA A 175 13.81 -7.27 0.25
CA ALA A 175 13.15 -8.51 0.63
C ALA A 175 14.04 -9.21 1.66
N ASP A 176 13.50 -9.57 2.82
CA ASP A 176 14.21 -10.46 3.74
C ASP A 176 14.57 -11.71 2.91
N ALA A 177 15.87 -11.94 2.69
CA ALA A 177 16.40 -12.98 1.82
C ALA A 177 16.09 -14.43 2.30
N GLY A 178 15.14 -14.58 3.24
CA GLY A 178 14.71 -15.86 3.80
C GLY A 178 13.44 -16.46 3.18
N ALA A 179 12.66 -15.71 2.38
CA ALA A 179 11.41 -16.25 1.81
C ALA A 179 11.57 -16.87 0.40
N ALA A 180 12.65 -16.54 -0.33
CA ALA A 180 12.89 -17.03 -1.69
C ALA A 180 13.63 -18.39 -1.76
N ALA A 181 14.12 -18.91 -0.63
CA ALA A 181 14.87 -20.17 -0.59
C ALA A 181 13.98 -21.43 -0.44
N ALA A 182 12.67 -21.29 -0.27
CA ALA A 182 11.77 -22.42 0.01
C ALA A 182 11.15 -23.10 -1.23
N VAL A 183 11.50 -22.69 -2.46
CA VAL A 183 10.90 -23.27 -3.69
C VAL A 183 11.94 -23.81 -4.69
N SER A 184 13.19 -24.02 -4.26
CA SER A 184 14.27 -24.56 -5.11
C SER A 184 14.87 -25.85 -4.52
N GLY A 185 14.02 -26.78 -4.09
CA GLY A 185 14.44 -28.04 -3.47
C GLY A 185 13.53 -29.22 -3.79
N ALA A 186 13.05 -29.33 -5.02
CA ALA A 186 12.27 -30.49 -5.46
C ALA A 186 12.59 -30.86 -6.92
N ALA A 187 13.84 -31.25 -7.17
CA ALA A 187 14.21 -32.04 -8.35
C ALA A 187 15.59 -32.68 -8.16
N ALA A 188 15.66 -33.81 -7.47
CA ALA A 188 16.60 -34.90 -7.75
C ALA A 188 16.38 -36.03 -6.74
N GLN A 189 15.68 -37.09 -7.16
CA GLN A 189 16.09 -38.47 -6.87
C GLN A 189 15.25 -39.40 -7.75
N ALA A 190 15.92 -39.93 -8.77
CA ALA A 190 15.46 -41.02 -9.60
C ALA A 190 15.78 -42.34 -8.90
N HIS A 191 14.88 -43.31 -9.09
CA HIS A 191 15.11 -44.76 -9.09
C HIS A 191 15.84 -45.43 -7.93
N GLU A 192 15.08 -46.13 -7.09
CA GLU A 192 15.44 -47.51 -6.70
C GLU A 192 14.16 -48.33 -6.44
N GLY A 193 14.15 -49.56 -6.97
CA GLY A 193 12.97 -50.42 -7.12
C GLY A 193 12.44 -51.07 -5.83
N PRO A 194 11.28 -51.75 -5.89
CA PRO A 194 10.62 -52.31 -4.71
C PRO A 194 11.36 -53.54 -4.17
N ALA A 195 11.81 -53.47 -2.92
CA ALA A 195 12.36 -54.59 -2.16
C ALA A 195 11.27 -55.60 -1.79
N LEU A 196 11.54 -56.89 -2.05
CA LEU A 196 10.69 -58.03 -1.69
C LEU A 196 10.59 -58.24 -0.16
N PRO A 197 9.47 -58.83 0.33
CA PRO A 197 9.26 -59.13 1.75
C PRO A 197 10.06 -60.36 2.26
N PRO A 198 10.16 -60.54 3.60
CA PRO A 198 11.27 -61.23 4.26
C PRO A 198 11.17 -62.77 4.24
N ARG A 199 12.32 -63.43 4.08
CA ARG A 199 12.48 -64.88 4.31
C ARG A 199 12.80 -65.14 5.78
N ALA A 200 11.84 -65.70 6.49
CA ALA A 200 12.07 -66.46 7.71
C ALA A 200 12.49 -67.90 7.33
N SER A 201 13.55 -68.43 7.96
CA SER A 201 13.69 -69.83 8.39
C SER A 201 15.12 -70.10 8.90
N LEU A 202 15.24 -70.43 10.19
CA LEU A 202 16.18 -71.41 10.74
C LEU A 202 15.34 -72.24 11.74
N PRO A 203 15.48 -73.57 11.75
CA PRO A 203 16.52 -74.13 12.62
C PRO A 203 17.26 -75.34 12.01
N SER A 204 18.55 -75.47 12.34
CA SER A 204 19.26 -76.76 12.29
C SER A 204 19.55 -77.17 13.72
N ASP A 205 18.89 -78.24 14.16
CA ASP A 205 19.30 -79.04 15.31
C ASP A 205 19.43 -80.50 14.84
N LYS A 206 20.63 -81.04 15.04
CA LYS A 206 21.06 -82.44 15.25
C LYS A 206 20.74 -83.51 14.19
N ALA A 207 21.82 -84.04 13.59
CA ALA A 207 22.50 -85.26 14.04
C ALA A 207 23.92 -85.33 13.45
#